data_AF-A0A2H9U8R6-F1
#
_entry.id   AF-A0A2H9U8R6-F1
#
_cell.length_a   1.000
_cell.length_b   1.000
_cell.length_c   1.000
_cell.angle_alpha   90.00
_cell.angle_beta   90.00
_cell.angle_gamma   90.00
#
_symmetry.space_group_name_H-M   'P 1'
#
loop_
_entity.id
_entity.type
_entity.pdbx_description
1 polymer ?
#
loop_
_entity_poly.entity_id
_entity_poly.type
_entity_poly.pdbx_seq_one_letter_code
_entity_poly.pdbx_strand_id
1 'polypeptide(L)'
;MTKKHPTPAVNSLTLEQAHELIHKLLDRITELEDRLNQHSGNSSKPPSSDGPGSTPSARLRPACGKKRGAQPGHKGQRRGRHPPDARLSVVSYYPPEDCPCCGGKVLAHDKPYRVHQVFELPEVSYFVTEHQLFRATCRHCISTTEAALPDSVSDTQMGSNLLSYIALQSGQFHQSVTQIQQ
;
A
#
# COMPACT_ATOMS: atom_id res chain seq x y z
N MET A 1 -22.66 -28.35 13.13
CA MET A 1 -23.47 -28.85 14.27
C MET A 1 -24.94 -28.65 13.93
N THR A 2 -25.61 -29.66 13.39
CA THR A 2 -27.05 -29.62 13.11
C THR A 2 -27.81 -29.67 14.43
N LYS A 3 -28.50 -28.58 14.80
CA LYS A 3 -29.41 -28.59 15.95
C LYS A 3 -30.57 -29.53 15.59
N LYS A 4 -30.50 -30.79 16.05
CA LYS A 4 -31.65 -31.70 16.02
C LYS A 4 -32.71 -31.10 16.94
N HIS A 5 -33.75 -30.51 16.35
CA HIS A 5 -34.93 -30.15 17.12
C HIS A 5 -35.69 -31.45 17.45
N PRO A 6 -35.96 -31.74 18.74
CA PRO A 6 -36.81 -32.85 19.12
C PRO A 6 -38.21 -32.56 18.59
N THR A 7 -38.78 -33.50 17.83
CA THR A 7 -40.19 -33.48 17.45
C THR A 7 -41.03 -33.57 18.72
N PRO A 8 -41.83 -32.55 19.08
CA PRO A 8 -42.68 -32.64 20.26
C PRO A 8 -43.75 -33.70 20.03
N ALA A 9 -44.09 -34.45 21.09
CA ALA A 9 -45.17 -35.42 21.07
C ALA A 9 -46.50 -34.71 20.76
N VAL A 10 -47.20 -35.20 19.73
CA VAL A 10 -48.46 -34.62 19.27
C VAL A 10 -49.56 -35.07 20.21
N ASN A 11 -49.88 -34.23 21.20
CA ASN A 11 -51.12 -34.37 21.96
C ASN A 11 -52.29 -34.02 21.04
N SER A 12 -53.44 -34.67 21.21
CA SER A 12 -54.68 -34.37 20.46
C SER A 12 -55.13 -32.94 20.74
N LEU A 13 -54.76 -32.02 19.87
CA LEU A 13 -55.17 -30.61 19.92
C LEU A 13 -56.63 -30.48 19.48
N THR A 14 -57.35 -29.54 20.10
CA THR A 14 -58.67 -29.14 19.60
C THR A 14 -58.54 -28.35 18.29
N LEU A 15 -59.60 -28.29 17.48
CA LEU A 15 -59.60 -27.61 16.18
C LEU A 15 -59.15 -26.13 16.28
N GLU A 16 -59.55 -25.45 17.35
CA GLU A 16 -59.19 -24.05 17.62
C GLU A 16 -57.70 -23.89 17.92
N GLN A 17 -57.13 -24.78 18.73
CA GLN A 17 -55.71 -24.78 19.05
C GLN A 17 -54.85 -25.11 17.82
N ALA A 18 -55.34 -25.97 16.93
CA ALA A 18 -54.68 -26.27 15.67
C ALA A 18 -54.63 -25.05 14.74
N HIS A 19 -55.73 -24.30 14.62
CA HIS A 19 -55.76 -23.07 13.81
C HIS A 19 -54.81 -21.99 14.36
N GLU A 20 -54.78 -21.79 15.68
CA GLU A 20 -53.87 -20.81 16.29
C GLU A 20 -52.40 -21.17 16.05
N LEU A 21 -52.06 -22.46 16.12
CA LEU A 21 -50.71 -22.96 15.87
C LEU A 21 -50.32 -22.79 14.39
N ILE A 22 -51.24 -23.05 13.46
CA ILE A 22 -51.03 -22.80 12.03
C ILE A 22 -50.73 -21.32 11.77
N HIS A 23 -51.50 -20.40 12.35
CA HIS A 23 -51.26 -18.96 12.19
C HIS A 23 -49.86 -18.56 12.71
N LYS A 24 -49.48 -19.02 13.91
CA LYS A 24 -48.15 -18.73 14.48
C LYS A 24 -47.02 -19.29 13.64
N LEU A 25 -47.21 -20.47 13.04
CA LEU A 25 -46.22 -21.07 12.14
C LEU A 25 -46.11 -20.32 10.82
N LEU A 26 -47.24 -19.89 10.24
CA LEU A 26 -47.24 -19.08 9.02
C LEU A 26 -46.55 -17.73 9.25
N ASP A 27 -46.86 -17.05 10.34
CA ASP A 27 -46.21 -15.79 10.72
C ASP A 27 -44.70 -15.97 10.93
N ARG A 28 -44.29 -17.11 11.47
CA ARG A 28 -42.87 -17.41 11.65
C ARG A 28 -42.16 -17.73 10.34
N ILE A 29 -42.84 -18.41 9.42
CA ILE A 29 -42.31 -18.70 8.08
C ILE A 29 -42.11 -17.40 7.32
N THR A 30 -43.10 -16.51 7.29
CA THR A 30 -43.01 -15.21 6.61
C THR A 30 -41.88 -14.36 7.17
N GLU A 31 -41.75 -14.28 8.50
CA GLU A 31 -40.65 -13.54 9.14
C GLU A 31 -39.26 -14.11 8.79
N LEU A 32 -39.12 -15.43 8.69
CA LEU A 32 -37.86 -16.08 8.34
C LEU A 32 -37.53 -15.90 6.84
N GLU A 33 -38.53 -15.98 5.97
CA GLU A 33 -38.40 -15.71 4.54
C GLU A 33 -37.98 -14.26 4.29
N ASP A 34 -38.60 -13.29 4.98
CA ASP A 34 -38.25 -11.88 4.91
C ASP A 34 -36.82 -11.60 5.37
N ARG A 35 -36.34 -12.32 6.41
CA ARG A 35 -34.95 -12.19 6.88
C ARG A 35 -33.94 -12.77 5.90
N LEU A 36 -34.29 -13.86 5.21
CA LEU A 36 -33.41 -14.50 4.21
C LEU A 36 -33.35 -13.71 2.90
N ASN A 37 -34.45 -13.05 2.51
CA ASN A 37 -34.51 -12.25 1.30
C ASN A 37 -33.89 -10.84 1.43
N GLN A 38 -33.44 -10.43 2.61
CA GLN A 38 -32.77 -9.14 2.79
C GLN A 38 -31.34 -9.16 2.23
N HIS A 39 -31.09 -8.31 1.24
CA HIS A 39 -29.76 -8.06 0.66
C HIS A 39 -29.53 -6.54 0.51
N SER A 40 -28.28 -6.10 0.34
CA SER A 40 -27.94 -4.67 0.17
C SER A 40 -28.66 -3.94 -0.97
N GLY A 41 -29.23 -4.70 -1.91
CA GLY A 41 -30.06 -4.20 -3.02
C GLY A 41 -31.53 -3.88 -2.68
N ASN A 42 -32.10 -4.47 -1.62
CA ASN A 42 -33.50 -4.26 -1.23
C ASN A 42 -33.67 -3.78 0.23
N SER A 43 -32.56 -3.70 0.97
CA SER A 43 -32.48 -3.23 2.34
C SER A 43 -31.45 -2.10 2.40
N SER A 44 -31.70 -1.05 3.19
CA SER A 44 -30.76 0.07 3.43
C SER A 44 -29.47 -0.35 4.17
N LYS A 45 -29.11 -1.63 4.13
CA LYS A 45 -27.90 -2.22 4.70
C LYS A 45 -26.71 -1.96 3.76
N PRO A 46 -25.53 -1.70 4.31
CA PRO A 46 -24.34 -1.48 3.50
C PRO A 46 -23.94 -2.78 2.75
N PRO A 47 -23.34 -2.68 1.54
CA PRO A 47 -22.91 -3.83 0.74
C PRO A 47 -21.90 -4.75 1.44
N SER A 48 -21.19 -4.24 2.43
CA SER A 48 -20.24 -5.00 3.26
C SER A 48 -20.92 -6.00 4.21
N SER A 49 -22.24 -5.91 4.38
CA SER A 49 -23.03 -6.82 5.21
C SER A 49 -23.52 -8.05 4.44
N ASP A 50 -23.32 -8.11 3.12
CA ASP A 50 -23.66 -9.29 2.34
C ASP A 50 -22.58 -10.37 2.56
N GLY A 51 -22.99 -11.62 2.81
CA GLY A 51 -22.07 -12.72 3.13
C GLY A 51 -21.20 -13.18 1.95
N PRO A 52 -20.12 -13.95 2.21
CA PRO A 52 -19.25 -14.48 1.15
C PRO A 52 -20.06 -15.37 0.20
N GLY A 53 -20.24 -14.91 -1.05
CA GLY A 53 -21.07 -15.56 -2.07
C GLY A 53 -22.19 -14.68 -2.64
N SER A 54 -22.48 -13.53 -2.01
CA SER A 54 -23.35 -12.52 -2.62
C SER A 54 -22.68 -11.92 -3.85
N THR A 55 -23.25 -12.14 -5.03
CA THR A 55 -22.81 -11.44 -6.23
C THR A 55 -23.09 -9.94 -6.03
N PRO A 56 -22.07 -9.08 -6.08
CA PRO A 56 -22.30 -7.64 -6.08
C PRO A 56 -23.31 -7.32 -7.18
N SER A 57 -24.28 -6.43 -6.91
CA SER A 57 -25.15 -5.92 -7.97
C SER A 57 -24.24 -5.32 -9.06
N ALA A 58 -24.06 -6.08 -10.14
CA ALA A 58 -23.35 -5.63 -11.32
C ALA A 58 -24.26 -4.60 -11.98
N ARG A 59 -24.24 -3.37 -11.47
CA ARG A 59 -24.81 -2.24 -12.18
C ARG A 59 -24.07 -2.14 -13.50
N LEU A 60 -24.70 -2.68 -14.56
CA LEU A 60 -24.25 -2.54 -15.92
C LEU A 60 -24.11 -1.05 -16.18
N ARG A 61 -22.87 -0.57 -16.25
CA ARG A 61 -22.62 0.83 -16.59
C ARG A 61 -23.17 1.05 -18.00
N PRO A 62 -23.98 2.09 -18.22
CA PRO A 62 -24.46 2.41 -19.56
C PRO A 62 -23.26 2.53 -20.51
N ALA A 63 -23.39 1.99 -21.72
CA ALA A 63 -22.34 2.05 -22.72
C ALA A 63 -22.00 3.53 -23.00
N CYS A 64 -20.82 3.96 -22.58
CA CYS A 64 -20.35 5.30 -22.87
C CYS A 64 -19.84 5.33 -24.32
N GLY A 65 -20.46 6.13 -25.19
CA GLY A 65 -20.03 6.31 -26.58
C GLY A 65 -18.67 6.99 -26.76
N LYS A 66 -17.95 7.27 -25.67
CA LYS A 66 -16.60 7.84 -25.71
C LYS A 66 -15.60 6.71 -25.95
N LYS A 67 -14.75 6.90 -26.97
CA LYS A 67 -13.60 6.02 -27.20
C LYS A 67 -12.73 5.99 -25.95
N ARG A 68 -12.18 4.81 -25.63
CA ARG A 68 -11.15 4.66 -24.59
C ARG A 68 -9.97 5.58 -24.93
N GLY A 69 -9.56 6.41 -23.98
CA GLY A 69 -8.44 7.34 -24.13
C GLY A 69 -8.82 8.81 -23.90
N ALA A 70 -7.81 9.68 -23.96
CA ALA A 70 -7.99 11.11 -23.88
C ALA A 70 -8.86 11.59 -25.06
N GLN A 71 -9.82 12.48 -24.79
CA GLN A 71 -10.68 13.02 -25.84
C GLN A 71 -9.86 13.89 -26.81
N PRO A 72 -10.31 14.04 -28.07
CA PRO A 72 -9.72 14.99 -29.00
C PRO A 72 -9.63 16.39 -28.37
N GLY A 73 -8.46 17.02 -28.43
CA GLY A 73 -8.20 18.34 -27.83
C GLY A 73 -7.55 18.33 -26.44
N HIS A 74 -7.42 17.17 -25.78
CA HIS A 74 -6.65 17.10 -24.54
C HIS A 74 -5.14 17.29 -24.80
N LYS A 75 -4.56 18.31 -24.15
CA LYS A 75 -3.11 18.47 -24.12
C LYS A 75 -2.48 17.27 -23.40
N GLY A 76 -1.62 16.54 -24.09
CA GLY A 76 -0.86 15.46 -23.48
C GLY A 76 0.06 16.01 -22.40
N GLN A 77 0.03 15.41 -21.22
CA GLN A 77 1.02 15.65 -20.18
C GLN A 77 2.13 14.62 -20.32
N ARG A 78 3.37 15.07 -20.44
CA ARG A 78 4.56 14.22 -20.49
C ARG A 78 5.53 14.72 -19.44
N ARG A 79 6.28 13.80 -18.82
CA ARG A 79 7.38 14.17 -17.92
C ARG A 79 8.41 14.94 -18.75
N GLY A 80 8.74 16.16 -18.30
CA GLY A 80 9.82 16.96 -18.90
C GLY A 80 11.18 16.28 -18.72
N ARG A 81 12.13 16.63 -19.57
CA ARG A 81 13.52 16.19 -19.43
C ARG A 81 14.12 16.83 -18.17
N HIS A 82 14.86 16.05 -17.38
CA HIS A 82 15.63 16.57 -16.24
C HIS A 82 16.64 17.62 -16.72
N PRO A 83 16.74 18.79 -16.06
CA PRO A 83 17.67 19.85 -16.44
C PRO A 83 19.14 19.39 -16.30
N PRO A 84 20.08 20.02 -17.03
CA PRO A 84 21.50 19.73 -16.90
C PRO A 84 22.07 20.34 -15.62
N ASP A 85 21.77 19.72 -14.47
CA ASP A 85 22.31 20.08 -13.16
C ASP A 85 23.29 19.01 -12.65
N ALA A 86 23.86 19.22 -11.45
CA ALA A 86 24.85 18.33 -10.86
C ALA A 86 24.37 16.89 -10.60
N ARG A 87 23.06 16.62 -10.68
CA ARG A 87 22.48 15.27 -10.52
C ARG A 87 22.41 14.51 -11.85
N LEU A 88 22.62 15.19 -12.98
CA LEU A 88 22.59 14.56 -14.29
C LEU A 88 23.97 14.00 -14.65
N SER A 89 24.08 12.68 -14.65
CA SER A 89 25.17 11.99 -15.36
C SER A 89 24.72 11.58 -16.76
N VAL A 90 25.58 11.76 -17.77
CA VAL A 90 25.28 11.43 -19.17
C VAL A 90 26.25 10.35 -19.64
N VAL A 91 25.70 9.21 -20.04
CA VAL A 91 26.43 8.12 -20.69
C VAL A 91 25.94 8.01 -22.14
N SER A 92 26.85 8.14 -23.10
CA SER A 92 26.54 8.06 -24.53
C SER A 92 26.69 6.63 -25.04
N TYR A 93 25.72 6.17 -25.82
CA TYR A 93 25.76 4.87 -26.51
C TYR A 93 25.76 5.10 -28.02
N TYR A 94 26.81 4.63 -28.68
CA TYR A 94 26.99 4.76 -30.13
C TYR A 94 26.67 3.43 -30.84
N PRO A 95 26.17 3.47 -32.09
CA PRO A 95 26.05 2.27 -32.90
C PRO A 95 27.45 1.71 -33.25
N PRO A 96 27.53 0.45 -33.72
CA PRO A 96 28.78 -0.11 -34.27
C PRO A 96 29.35 0.74 -35.40
N GLU A 97 30.67 0.69 -35.59
CA GLU A 97 31.35 1.43 -36.67
C GLU A 97 31.00 0.93 -38.07
N ASP A 98 30.63 -0.33 -38.22
CA ASP A 98 30.33 -0.98 -39.49
C ASP A 98 28.85 -1.41 -39.55
N CYS A 99 28.21 -1.31 -40.73
CA CYS A 99 26.83 -1.73 -40.88
C CYS A 99 26.75 -3.24 -40.64
N PRO A 100 25.90 -3.71 -39.71
CA PRO A 100 25.68 -5.14 -39.52
C PRO A 100 25.10 -5.83 -40.77
N CYS A 101 24.58 -5.05 -41.72
CA CYS A 101 23.97 -5.51 -42.96
C CYS A 101 24.97 -5.80 -44.09
N CYS A 102 25.98 -4.94 -44.26
CA CYS A 102 26.83 -4.91 -45.45
C CYS A 102 28.32 -4.63 -45.14
N GLY A 103 28.67 -4.37 -43.88
CA GLY A 103 30.03 -4.06 -43.45
C GLY A 103 30.53 -2.66 -43.82
N GLY A 104 29.71 -1.81 -44.46
CA GLY A 104 30.10 -0.43 -44.79
C GLY A 104 30.20 0.46 -43.54
N LYS A 105 31.05 1.50 -43.58
CA LYS A 105 31.25 2.41 -42.44
C LYS A 105 29.98 3.21 -42.11
N VAL A 106 29.65 3.29 -40.82
CA VAL A 106 28.50 4.02 -40.27
C VAL A 106 28.92 5.43 -39.89
N LEU A 107 28.14 6.42 -40.33
CA LEU A 107 28.31 7.80 -39.92
C LEU A 107 27.52 8.06 -38.63
N ALA A 108 28.22 8.35 -37.53
CA ALA A 108 27.58 8.79 -36.29
C ALA A 108 27.12 10.25 -36.39
N HIS A 109 25.94 10.56 -35.83
CA HIS A 109 25.44 11.93 -35.72
C HIS A 109 25.88 12.58 -34.41
N ASP A 110 26.12 13.90 -34.43
CA ASP A 110 26.58 14.67 -33.25
C ASP A 110 25.53 14.79 -32.13
N LYS A 111 24.26 14.53 -32.43
CA LYS A 111 23.14 14.64 -31.47
C LYS A 111 22.44 13.29 -31.32
N PRO A 112 22.05 12.92 -30.08
CA PRO A 112 21.28 11.70 -29.86
C PRO A 112 19.90 11.81 -30.50
N TYR A 113 19.46 10.77 -31.22
CA TYR A 113 18.11 10.72 -31.80
C TYR A 113 17.02 10.64 -30.71
N ARG A 114 17.34 10.01 -29.57
CA ARG A 114 16.46 9.83 -28.42
C ARG A 114 17.27 9.96 -27.13
N VAL A 115 16.68 10.59 -26.13
CA VAL A 115 17.20 10.64 -24.76
C VAL A 115 16.32 9.80 -23.85
N HIS A 116 16.92 8.86 -23.13
CA HIS A 116 16.27 8.06 -22.10
C HIS A 116 16.88 8.44 -20.74
N GLN A 117 16.05 8.84 -19.78
CA GLN A 117 16.47 9.21 -18.44
C GLN A 117 15.92 8.21 -17.44
N VAL A 118 16.81 7.62 -16.66
CA VAL A 118 16.48 6.78 -15.50
C VAL A 118 16.72 7.62 -14.26
N PHE A 119 15.73 7.66 -13.37
CA PHE A 119 15.83 8.33 -12.08
C PHE A 119 16.03 7.24 -11.04
N GLU A 120 17.19 7.21 -10.41
CA GLU A 120 17.56 6.19 -9.44
C GLU A 120 17.89 6.87 -8.10
N LEU A 121 17.72 6.12 -7.01
CA LEU A 121 18.17 6.58 -5.69
C LEU A 121 19.70 6.44 -5.61
N PRO A 122 20.40 7.40 -4.96
CA PRO A 122 21.79 7.17 -4.61
C PRO A 122 21.88 5.98 -3.64
N GLU A 123 23.10 5.43 -3.50
CA GLU A 123 23.36 4.39 -2.53
C GLU A 123 22.92 4.83 -1.13
N VAL A 124 21.93 4.12 -0.57
CA VAL A 124 21.40 4.39 0.76
C VAL A 124 22.34 3.76 1.78
N SER A 125 23.13 4.58 2.45
CA SER A 125 24.10 4.15 3.46
C SER A 125 23.97 4.99 4.74
N TYR A 126 24.62 4.53 5.82
CA TYR A 126 24.72 5.25 7.08
C TYR A 126 26.19 5.59 7.37
N PHE A 127 26.40 6.69 8.08
CA PHE A 127 27.68 7.03 8.66
C PHE A 127 27.57 6.97 10.19
N VAL A 128 28.67 6.64 10.84
CA VAL A 128 28.76 6.56 12.30
C VAL A 128 29.74 7.62 12.78
N THR A 129 29.30 8.46 13.72
CA THR A 129 30.18 9.39 14.44
C THR A 129 30.45 8.83 15.82
N GLU A 130 31.71 8.51 16.10
CA GLU A 130 32.13 8.06 17.43
C GLU A 130 32.49 9.28 18.30
N HIS A 131 31.79 9.44 19.42
CA HIS A 131 32.07 10.47 20.41
C HIS A 131 32.94 9.90 21.53
N GLN A 132 34.24 10.16 21.49
CA GLN A 132 35.19 9.68 22.50
C GLN A 132 35.30 10.67 23.67
N LEU A 133 34.94 10.20 24.86
CA LEU A 133 35.06 10.97 26.09
C LEU A 133 36.33 10.57 26.83
N PHE A 134 37.19 11.55 27.08
CA PHE A 134 38.46 11.35 27.76
C PHE A 134 38.37 11.71 29.24
N ARG A 135 39.22 11.05 30.03
CA ARG A 135 39.43 11.35 31.44
C ARG A 135 40.85 11.88 31.62
N ALA A 136 41.02 12.89 32.47
CA ALA A 136 42.31 13.45 32.83
C ALA A 136 42.50 13.45 34.35
N THR A 137 43.74 13.33 34.80
CA THR A 137 44.09 13.43 36.23
C THR A 137 44.90 14.70 36.46
N CYS A 138 44.47 15.51 37.43
CA CYS A 138 45.18 16.73 37.82
C CYS A 138 46.51 16.38 38.49
N ARG A 139 47.62 16.95 38.00
CA ARG A 139 48.96 16.69 38.56
C ARG A 139 49.20 17.32 39.94
N HIS A 140 48.36 18.25 40.37
CA HIS A 140 48.52 18.98 41.63
C HIS A 140 47.77 18.33 42.79
N CYS A 141 46.49 18.04 42.61
CA CYS A 141 45.62 17.47 43.64
C CYS A 141 45.21 16.01 43.39
N ILE A 142 45.67 15.40 42.28
CA ILE A 142 45.39 14.01 41.90
C ILE A 142 43.89 13.75 41.60
N SER A 143 43.05 14.80 41.59
CA SER A 143 41.64 14.66 41.23
C SER A 143 41.47 14.26 39.77
N THR A 144 40.44 13.47 39.51
CA THR A 144 40.07 13.03 38.16
C THR A 144 38.96 13.91 37.60
N THR A 145 39.10 14.33 36.35
CA THR A 145 38.09 15.08 35.60
C THR A 145 37.70 14.30 34.35
N GLU A 146 36.40 14.28 34.03
CA GLU A 146 35.85 13.55 32.88
C GLU A 146 35.25 14.52 31.87
N ALA A 147 35.43 14.23 30.59
CA ALA A 147 34.70 14.90 29.53
C ALA A 147 33.23 14.46 29.56
N ALA A 148 32.31 15.44 29.46
CA ALA A 148 30.89 15.18 29.30
C ALA A 148 30.51 15.22 27.81
N LEU A 149 29.47 14.47 27.45
CA LEU A 149 28.86 14.58 26.13
C LEU A 149 28.15 15.93 26.00
N PRO A 150 28.29 16.67 24.87
CA PRO A 150 27.55 17.90 24.66
C PRO A 150 26.04 17.65 24.53
N ASP A 151 25.21 18.58 25.01
CA ASP A 151 23.73 18.51 24.94
C ASP A 151 23.18 18.41 23.49
N SER A 152 23.99 18.76 22.49
CA SER A 152 23.63 18.65 21.08
C SER A 152 23.71 17.23 20.53
N VAL A 153 24.35 16.30 21.25
CA VAL A 153 24.46 14.90 20.87
C VAL A 153 23.37 14.12 21.58
N SER A 154 22.64 13.28 20.85
CA SER A 154 21.62 12.41 21.45
C SER A 154 22.29 11.33 22.30
N ASP A 155 21.70 11.03 23.45
CA ASP A 155 22.08 9.88 24.28
C ASP A 155 21.70 8.52 23.67
N THR A 156 20.99 8.51 22.55
CA THR A 156 20.58 7.29 21.84
C THR A 156 21.58 6.89 20.76
N GLN A 157 21.60 5.61 20.38
CA GLN A 157 22.47 5.11 19.29
C GLN A 157 21.99 5.49 17.89
N MET A 158 20.94 6.31 17.76
CA MET A 158 20.27 6.59 16.49
C MET A 158 20.12 8.09 16.29
N GLY A 159 20.70 8.60 15.20
CA GLY A 159 20.56 9.99 14.81
C GLY A 159 19.12 10.34 14.40
N SER A 160 18.79 11.63 14.47
CA SER A 160 17.46 12.17 14.10
C SER A 160 16.99 11.76 12.71
N ASN A 161 17.90 11.73 11.73
CA ASN A 161 17.59 11.32 10.36
C ASN A 161 17.19 9.84 10.28
N LEU A 162 17.90 8.95 11.00
CA LEU A 162 17.60 7.52 11.04
C LEU A 162 16.26 7.26 11.71
N LEU A 163 16.01 7.91 12.84
CA LEU A 163 14.72 7.82 13.54
C LEU A 163 13.56 8.31 12.66
N SER A 164 13.74 9.43 11.95
CA SER A 164 12.74 9.98 11.04
C SER A 164 12.42 9.01 9.89
N TYR A 165 13.45 8.38 9.33
CA TYR A 165 13.28 7.38 8.28
C TYR A 165 12.49 6.16 8.78
N ILE A 166 12.85 5.61 9.94
CA ILE A 166 12.15 4.46 10.54
C ILE A 166 10.69 4.81 10.82
N ALA A 167 10.42 5.98 11.41
CA ALA A 167 9.06 6.42 11.70
C ALA A 167 8.20 6.54 10.45
N LEU A 168 8.77 7.06 9.35
CA LEU A 168 8.10 7.14 8.05
C LEU A 168 7.81 5.74 7.48
N GLN A 169 8.76 4.81 7.58
CA GLN A 169 8.57 3.43 7.11
C GLN A 169 7.52 2.65 7.92
N SER A 170 7.59 2.71 9.25
CA SER A 170 6.62 2.02 10.11
C SER A 170 5.24 2.67 10.08
N GLY A 171 5.20 4.00 10.02
CA GLY A 171 3.97 4.79 10.11
C GLY A 171 3.19 4.82 8.79
N GLN A 172 3.83 5.28 7.72
CA GLN A 172 3.14 5.53 6.45
C GLN A 172 3.06 4.29 5.57
N PHE A 173 4.08 3.43 5.60
CA PHE A 173 4.14 2.24 4.75
C PHE A 173 3.74 0.95 5.47
N HIS A 174 3.48 1.00 6.78
CA HIS A 174 3.11 -0.14 7.62
C HIS A 174 4.02 -1.36 7.43
N GLN A 175 5.30 -1.11 7.13
CA GLN A 175 6.27 -2.17 6.93
C GLN A 175 6.62 -2.82 8.27
N SER A 176 6.68 -4.15 8.30
CA SER A 176 7.17 -4.88 9.46
C SER A 176 8.66 -4.62 9.69
N VAL A 177 9.15 -4.75 10.92
CA VAL A 177 10.58 -4.57 11.26
C VAL A 177 11.49 -5.44 10.37
N THR A 178 11.04 -6.65 10.02
CA THR A 178 11.69 -7.57 9.07
C THR A 178 11.82 -7.03 7.65
N GLN A 179 10.87 -6.22 7.17
CA GLN A 179 10.91 -5.59 5.85
C GLN A 179 11.78 -4.33 5.83
N ILE A 180 12.01 -3.72 7.01
CA ILE A 180 12.84 -2.52 7.17
C ILE A 180 14.33 -2.89 7.29
N GLN A 181 14.65 -4.12 7.70
CA GLN A 181 16.03 -4.60 7.91
C GLN A 181 16.67 -5.27 6.69
N GLN A 182 15.96 -5.38 5.55
CA GLN A 182 16.50 -5.89 4.27
C GLN A 182 16.98 -4.75 3.39
#